data_AF-A0A0R2NM43-F1
#
_entry.id   AF-A0A0R2NM43-F1
#
_cell.length_a   1.000
_cell.length_b   1.000
_cell.length_c   1.000
_cell.angle_alpha   90.00
_cell.angle_beta   90.00
_cell.angle_gamma   90.00
#
_symmetry.space_group_name_H-M   'P 1'
#
loop_
_entity.id
_entity.type
_entity.pdbx_description
1 polymer ?
#
loop_
_entity_poly.entity_id
_entity_poly.type
_entity_poly.pdbx_seq_one_letter_code
_entity_poly.pdbx_strand_id
1 'polypeptide(L)'
;TQNDTVPLPASNDVVIQSEDKFLVYTTFYPLYQFTQGVAGDAADVRILIPSNGDPHSFELGPKTIVDLTKADMLIYNGADFEPYIDEIMSSSDFDHIVFVDSSEGISLMKGEAHDHSSHGSNGDEKHDEHAEEFYEEIAHVIEEFEAGEITQSQSIEEIEEILSEHEGDGHGHEGAIEDIQNLIHEIEDGHMEGAEGLEEIHHLVSGEDVHDDHAKEDGHDEHAEEDMDHTYDPHIWLDPILAKSQVMTIADHLKESDPEHAEIYHDNSISYANQLDLLDQEIRSDVSSCAKDTFVPFHNAFSYFAERYDLNTLAVIQEFSPETPVTAKDIEELIHFAEDNDIKYFFTEENRNPRIADRLATELGGDILTFSPLESLAAEDDPDTTYFDKMRQNVDNLQIALECSS
;
A
#
# COMPACT_ATOMS: atom_id res chain seq x y z
N THR A 1 1.82 34.02 36.55
CA THR A 1 0.65 34.83 36.13
C THR A 1 1.00 35.58 34.88
N GLN A 2 0.27 35.27 33.80
CA GLN A 2 0.04 36.06 32.59
C GLN A 2 1.23 36.30 31.65
N ASN A 3 1.22 35.58 30.53
CA ASN A 3 0.99 36.19 29.22
C ASN A 3 0.62 35.11 28.19
N ASP A 4 -0.65 34.70 28.25
CA ASP A 4 -1.36 34.08 27.14
C ASP A 4 -1.82 35.17 26.17
N THR A 5 -1.97 34.79 24.90
CA THR A 5 -2.64 35.47 23.78
C THR A 5 -1.85 36.53 23.01
N VAL A 6 -1.39 36.14 21.81
CA VAL A 6 -1.15 37.07 20.69
C VAL A 6 -2.46 37.19 19.91
N PRO A 7 -3.06 38.38 19.73
CA PRO A 7 -4.29 38.54 18.98
C PRO A 7 -4.02 38.56 17.46
N LEU A 8 -4.87 37.87 16.69
CA LEU A 8 -4.96 38.03 15.23
C LEU A 8 -5.36 39.48 14.87
N PRO A 9 -4.71 40.12 13.87
CA PRO A 9 -5.05 41.47 13.48
C PRO A 9 -6.37 41.52 12.69
N ALA A 10 -7.22 42.48 13.06
CA ALA A 10 -8.45 42.80 12.37
C ALA A 10 -8.18 43.48 11.01
N SER A 11 -8.96 43.06 10.02
CA SER A 11 -9.01 43.54 8.63
C SER A 11 -8.97 45.08 8.48
N ASN A 12 -8.05 45.55 7.65
CA ASN A 12 -8.23 46.67 6.72
C ASN A 12 -7.11 46.67 5.67
N ASP A 13 -7.49 46.27 4.46
CA ASP A 13 -6.90 46.51 3.14
C ASP A 13 -5.47 47.09 3.07
N VAL A 14 -4.51 46.18 2.98
CA VAL A 14 -3.42 46.31 2.01
C VAL A 14 -3.46 45.04 1.19
N VAL A 15 -4.01 45.12 -0.03
CA VAL A 15 -3.81 44.09 -1.05
C VAL A 15 -2.34 44.17 -1.45
N ILE A 16 -1.49 43.46 -0.71
CA ILE A 16 -0.23 42.99 -1.26
C ILE A 16 -0.66 41.95 -2.28
N GLN A 17 -0.41 42.22 -3.56
CA GLN A 17 -0.54 41.19 -4.59
C GLN A 17 0.31 40.02 -4.10
N SER A 18 -0.31 38.88 -3.75
CA SER A 18 0.49 37.68 -3.52
C SER A 18 1.16 37.39 -4.85
N GLU A 19 2.49 37.46 -4.88
CA GLU A 19 3.22 36.64 -5.84
C GLU A 19 2.71 35.21 -5.64
N ASP A 20 2.36 34.54 -6.73
CA ASP A 20 1.84 33.17 -6.68
C ASP A 20 2.87 32.32 -5.92
N LYS A 21 2.53 31.91 -4.69
CA LYS A 21 3.42 31.10 -3.85
C LYS A 21 3.65 29.75 -4.53
N PHE A 22 4.85 29.19 -4.35
CA PHE A 22 5.17 27.84 -4.79
C PHE A 22 4.11 26.87 -4.27
N LEU A 23 3.42 26.18 -5.17
CA LEU A 23 2.25 25.36 -4.86
C LEU A 23 2.64 23.88 -4.81
N VAL A 24 2.55 23.32 -3.59
CA VAL A 24 2.93 21.93 -3.31
C VAL A 24 1.68 21.14 -2.99
N TYR A 25 1.45 20.06 -3.72
CA TYR A 25 0.47 19.06 -3.33
C TYR A 25 1.14 17.89 -2.62
N THR A 26 0.47 17.35 -1.62
CA THR A 26 0.83 16.09 -0.95
C THR A 26 -0.32 15.11 -1.11
N THR A 27 -0.04 13.81 -1.15
CA THR A 27 -1.08 12.79 -1.34
C THR A 27 -2.00 12.70 -0.12
N PHE A 28 -1.46 12.41 1.06
CA PHE A 28 -2.22 12.11 2.29
C PHE A 28 -1.67 12.82 3.54
N TYR A 29 -2.26 12.52 4.70
CA TYR A 29 -2.18 13.36 5.89
C TYR A 29 -0.77 13.50 6.52
N PRO A 30 0.03 12.44 6.71
CA PRO A 30 1.40 12.55 7.21
C PRO A 30 2.28 13.41 6.30
N LEU A 31 2.24 13.21 4.99
CA LEU A 31 3.03 14.01 4.05
C LEU A 31 2.60 15.47 4.05
N TYR A 32 1.31 15.76 4.21
CA TYR A 32 0.84 17.12 4.42
C TYR A 32 1.46 17.75 5.67
N GLN A 33 1.45 17.04 6.81
CA GLN A 33 2.04 17.52 8.07
C GLN A 33 3.55 17.75 7.95
N PHE A 34 4.28 16.83 7.32
CA PHE A 34 5.72 16.93 7.11
C PHE A 34 6.05 18.11 6.21
N THR A 35 5.37 18.20 5.06
CA THR A 35 5.59 19.27 4.08
C THR A 35 5.20 20.63 4.65
N GLN A 36 4.05 20.76 5.32
CA GLN A 36 3.64 22.01 5.96
C GLN A 36 4.60 22.41 7.09
N GLY A 37 5.14 21.43 7.82
CA GLY A 37 6.16 21.63 8.85
C GLY A 37 7.48 22.20 8.30
N VAL A 38 7.89 21.75 7.11
CA VAL A 38 9.09 22.25 6.40
C VAL A 38 8.81 23.59 5.71
N ALA A 39 7.72 23.67 4.95
CA ALA A 39 7.39 24.82 4.13
C ALA A 39 6.98 26.05 4.96
N GLY A 40 6.26 25.86 6.06
CA GLY A 40 5.68 26.96 6.83
C GLY A 40 4.82 27.86 5.95
N ASP A 41 5.06 29.18 6.03
CA ASP A 41 4.36 30.17 5.19
C ASP A 41 5.03 30.42 3.83
N ALA A 42 6.16 29.78 3.53
CA ALA A 42 6.93 30.05 2.31
C ALA A 42 6.32 29.41 1.04
N ALA A 43 5.67 28.26 1.17
CA ALA A 43 4.92 27.60 0.10
C ALA A 43 3.41 27.49 0.45
N ASP A 44 2.56 27.30 -0.55
CA ASP A 44 1.15 26.91 -0.37
C ASP A 44 1.08 25.38 -0.43
N VAL A 45 0.86 24.73 0.71
CA VAL A 45 0.79 23.27 0.81
C VAL A 45 -0.67 22.83 0.82
N ARG A 46 -1.03 21.91 -0.07
CA ARG A 46 -2.37 21.35 -0.18
C ARG A 46 -2.34 19.84 -0.17
N ILE A 47 -3.41 19.23 0.30
CA ILE A 47 -3.57 17.77 0.37
C ILE A 47 -4.54 17.29 -0.71
N LEU A 48 -4.21 16.21 -1.41
CA LEU A 48 -5.07 15.60 -2.44
C LEU A 48 -6.22 14.83 -1.80
N ILE A 49 -5.89 13.91 -0.90
CA ILE A 49 -6.85 13.13 -0.14
C ILE A 49 -7.27 13.99 1.05
N PRO A 50 -8.57 14.35 1.21
CA PRO A 50 -9.02 15.09 2.37
C PRO A 50 -8.53 14.43 3.66
N SER A 51 -8.20 15.21 4.69
CA SER A 51 -7.57 14.69 5.91
C SER A 51 -8.40 13.63 6.64
N ASN A 52 -9.69 13.45 6.32
CA ASN A 52 -10.58 12.43 6.85
C ASN A 52 -10.99 11.35 5.81
N GLY A 53 -10.34 11.34 4.65
CA GLY A 53 -10.55 10.38 3.58
C GLY A 53 -9.63 9.17 3.70
N ASP A 54 -10.08 8.03 3.19
CA ASP A 54 -9.30 6.79 3.10
C ASP A 54 -8.39 6.84 1.86
N PRO A 55 -7.06 6.76 2.00
CA PRO A 55 -6.14 6.77 0.86
C PRO A 55 -6.26 5.52 -0.02
N HIS A 56 -6.63 4.37 0.55
CA HIS A 56 -6.69 3.08 -0.16
C HIS A 56 -7.87 3.01 -1.13
N SER A 57 -8.94 3.76 -0.87
CA SER A 57 -10.12 3.84 -1.73
C SER A 57 -10.20 5.15 -2.52
N PHE A 58 -9.12 5.92 -2.58
CA PHE A 58 -9.16 7.24 -3.19
C PHE A 58 -9.16 7.16 -4.72
N GLU A 59 -10.14 7.81 -5.34
CA GLU A 59 -10.21 7.97 -6.79
C GLU A 59 -9.99 9.44 -7.20
N LEU A 60 -9.19 9.65 -8.24
CA LEU A 60 -8.93 10.98 -8.78
C LEU A 60 -10.15 11.54 -9.51
N GLY A 61 -10.89 12.41 -8.83
CA GLY A 61 -12.00 13.14 -9.44
C GLY A 61 -11.53 14.19 -10.48
N PRO A 62 -12.34 14.50 -11.52
CA PRO A 62 -11.96 15.49 -12.56
C PRO A 62 -11.60 16.87 -12.02
N LYS A 63 -12.17 17.28 -10.88
CA LYS A 63 -11.84 18.56 -10.24
C LYS A 63 -10.42 18.52 -9.66
N THR A 64 -10.05 17.42 -9.02
CA THR A 64 -8.72 17.23 -8.42
C THR A 64 -7.64 17.29 -9.50
N ILE A 65 -7.87 16.62 -10.63
CA ILE A 65 -6.99 16.69 -11.81
C ILE A 65 -6.78 18.15 -12.26
N VAL A 66 -7.86 18.91 -12.44
CA VAL A 66 -7.79 20.32 -12.86
C VAL A 66 -7.07 21.19 -11.83
N ASP A 67 -7.22 20.92 -10.54
CA ASP A 67 -6.50 21.66 -9.50
C ASP A 67 -5.02 21.27 -9.42
N LEU A 68 -4.69 19.99 -9.63
CA LEU A 68 -3.32 19.46 -9.65
C LEU A 68 -2.50 20.02 -10.81
N THR A 69 -3.09 20.27 -12.00
CA THR A 69 -2.37 20.92 -13.12
C THR A 69 -1.78 22.30 -12.80
N LYS A 70 -2.16 22.93 -11.68
CA LYS A 70 -1.62 24.22 -11.22
C LYS A 70 -0.43 24.06 -10.29
N ALA A 71 -0.17 22.86 -9.80
CA ALA A 71 0.90 22.60 -8.84
C ALA A 71 2.28 22.77 -9.49
N ASP A 72 3.26 23.13 -8.66
CA ASP A 72 4.68 23.12 -9.03
C ASP A 72 5.34 21.80 -8.58
N MET A 73 4.81 21.17 -7.53
CA MET A 73 5.35 19.94 -6.95
C MET A 73 4.23 19.03 -6.42
N LEU A 74 4.41 17.71 -6.58
CA LEU A 74 3.61 16.68 -5.94
C LEU A 74 4.51 15.75 -5.13
N ILE A 75 4.23 15.63 -3.83
CA ILE A 75 4.95 14.75 -2.91
C ILE A 75 4.04 13.56 -2.58
N TYR A 76 4.55 12.35 -2.80
CA TYR A 76 3.87 11.09 -2.54
C TYR A 76 4.74 10.18 -1.66
N ASN A 77 4.16 9.13 -1.10
CA ASN A 77 4.84 8.29 -0.11
C ASN A 77 5.95 7.48 -0.77
N GLY A 78 5.65 6.88 -1.93
CA GLY A 78 6.45 5.83 -2.55
C GLY A 78 6.10 4.46 -1.97
N ALA A 79 6.95 3.46 -2.26
CA ALA A 79 6.76 2.07 -1.84
C ALA A 79 5.38 1.50 -2.23
N ASP A 80 4.88 1.86 -3.42
CA ASP A 80 3.60 1.41 -3.99
C ASP A 80 2.35 1.78 -3.18
N PHE A 81 2.43 2.77 -2.28
CA PHE A 81 1.29 3.20 -1.47
C PHE A 81 0.17 3.87 -2.28
N GLU A 82 0.53 4.70 -3.26
CA GLU A 82 -0.42 5.45 -4.08
C GLU A 82 -0.48 4.91 -5.52
N PRO A 83 -1.33 3.91 -5.81
CA PRO A 83 -1.34 3.22 -7.10
C PRO A 83 -1.70 4.13 -8.29
N TYR A 84 -2.31 5.28 -8.02
CA TYR A 84 -2.69 6.26 -9.04
C TYR A 84 -1.55 7.20 -9.46
N ILE A 85 -0.39 7.18 -8.79
CA ILE A 85 0.70 8.13 -9.07
C ILE A 85 1.32 7.89 -10.45
N ASP A 86 1.50 6.64 -10.87
CA ASP A 86 2.09 6.32 -12.18
C ASP A 86 1.22 6.81 -13.34
N GLU A 87 -0.11 6.71 -13.20
CA GLU A 87 -1.06 7.26 -14.18
C GLU A 87 -0.91 8.79 -14.27
N ILE A 88 -0.78 9.50 -13.13
CA ILE A 88 -0.54 10.94 -13.14
C ILE A 88 0.81 11.25 -13.80
N MET A 89 1.88 10.54 -13.44
CA MET A 89 3.24 10.80 -13.94
C MET A 89 3.38 10.56 -15.44
N SER A 90 2.63 9.61 -16.00
CA SER A 90 2.65 9.29 -17.43
C SER A 90 1.89 10.30 -18.32
N SER A 91 1.06 11.16 -17.72
CA SER A 91 0.26 12.14 -18.45
C SER A 91 1.03 13.44 -18.71
N SER A 92 1.09 13.85 -19.98
CA SER A 92 1.75 15.09 -20.42
C SER A 92 1.16 16.37 -19.84
N ASP A 93 -0.05 16.31 -19.27
CA ASP A 93 -0.68 17.46 -18.60
C ASP A 93 0.07 17.86 -17.31
N PHE A 94 0.99 17.03 -16.83
CA PHE A 94 1.74 17.22 -15.59
C PHE A 94 3.28 17.29 -15.78
N ASP A 95 3.78 17.40 -17.02
CA ASP A 95 5.22 17.49 -17.33
C ASP A 95 5.97 18.62 -16.60
N HIS A 96 5.24 19.65 -16.15
CA HIS A 96 5.81 20.78 -15.41
C HIS A 96 5.88 20.57 -13.90
N ILE A 97 5.26 19.51 -13.37
CA ILE A 97 5.23 19.21 -11.94
C ILE A 97 6.48 18.42 -11.55
N VAL A 98 7.11 18.81 -10.45
CA VAL A 98 8.16 18.01 -9.81
C VAL A 98 7.51 16.93 -8.95
N PHE A 99 7.67 15.67 -9.33
CA PHE A 99 7.24 14.53 -8.52
C PHE A 99 8.34 14.14 -7.52
N VAL A 100 7.97 13.97 -6.25
CA VAL A 100 8.90 13.65 -5.16
C VAL A 100 8.43 12.40 -4.44
N ASP A 101 9.23 11.33 -4.59
CA ASP A 101 9.12 10.12 -3.80
C ASP A 101 9.72 10.38 -2.40
N SER A 102 8.88 10.45 -1.38
CA SER A 102 9.36 10.68 -0.02
C SER A 102 10.16 9.51 0.56
N SER A 103 10.01 8.30 -0.01
CA SER A 103 10.72 7.09 0.39
C SER A 103 12.14 7.01 -0.16
N GLU A 104 12.56 7.96 -1.00
CA GLU A 104 13.90 7.97 -1.61
C GLU A 104 15.00 7.81 -0.53
N GLY A 105 15.83 6.79 -0.71
CA GLY A 105 16.95 6.49 0.19
C GLY A 105 16.58 5.69 1.45
N ILE A 106 15.31 5.33 1.65
CA ILE A 106 14.85 4.44 2.72
C ILE A 106 14.98 2.98 2.27
N SER A 107 15.54 2.13 3.13
CA SER A 107 15.53 0.67 2.90
C SER A 107 14.17 0.11 3.33
N LEU A 108 13.39 -0.33 2.34
CA LEU A 108 12.03 -0.83 2.57
C LEU A 108 12.05 -2.26 3.12
N MET A 109 11.13 -2.54 4.05
CA MET A 109 10.81 -3.90 4.48
C MET A 109 9.94 -4.56 3.43
N LYS A 110 10.17 -5.86 3.18
CA LYS A 110 9.24 -6.65 2.37
C LYS A 110 7.88 -6.65 3.04
N GLY A 111 6.83 -6.41 2.28
CA GLY A 111 5.46 -6.65 2.71
C GLY A 111 5.28 -8.14 2.97
N GLU A 112 4.30 -8.47 3.80
CA GLU A 112 3.82 -9.84 3.85
C GLU A 112 3.05 -10.10 2.55
N ALA A 113 3.47 -11.10 1.78
CA ALA A 113 3.00 -11.36 0.41
C ALA A 113 1.47 -11.52 0.34
N HIS A 114 0.86 -10.89 -0.67
CA HIS A 114 -0.53 -11.13 -1.07
C HIS A 114 -0.63 -12.54 -1.70
N ASP A 115 -1.18 -13.49 -0.98
CA ASP A 115 -1.74 -14.69 -1.60
C ASP A 115 -3.14 -14.32 -2.12
N HIS A 116 -3.25 -14.03 -3.41
CA HIS A 116 -4.54 -13.86 -4.07
C HIS A 116 -5.23 -15.23 -4.23
N SER A 117 -5.67 -15.81 -3.12
CA SER A 117 -6.49 -17.03 -3.13
C SER A 117 -7.61 -16.98 -2.08
N SER A 118 -8.30 -15.85 -1.96
CA SER A 118 -9.60 -15.82 -1.26
C SER A 118 -10.76 -16.20 -2.20
N HIS A 119 -11.01 -17.50 -2.33
CA HIS A 119 -12.39 -18.00 -2.37
C HIS A 119 -12.58 -19.12 -1.35
N GLY A 120 -13.05 -18.72 -0.17
CA GLY A 120 -13.45 -19.65 0.89
C GLY A 120 -14.70 -20.45 0.53
N SER A 121 -14.61 -21.77 0.67
CA SER A 121 -15.63 -22.58 1.34
C SER A 121 -15.07 -23.95 1.68
N ASN A 122 -14.99 -24.28 2.98
CA ASN A 122 -14.73 -25.63 3.45
C ASN A 122 -15.84 -26.58 2.98
N GLY A 123 -15.55 -27.36 1.95
CA GLY A 123 -16.12 -28.69 1.73
C GLY A 123 -14.95 -29.63 1.50
N ASP A 124 -14.94 -30.80 2.13
CA ASP A 124 -13.96 -31.86 1.93
C ASP A 124 -13.61 -32.07 0.45
N GLU A 125 -12.56 -31.44 -0.06
CA GLU A 125 -12.04 -31.72 -1.39
C GLU A 125 -10.54 -31.80 -1.27
N LYS A 126 -10.03 -32.99 -1.61
CA LYS A 126 -8.64 -33.17 -1.96
C LYS A 126 -8.30 -32.03 -2.94
N HIS A 127 -7.20 -31.31 -2.72
CA HIS A 127 -6.53 -30.63 -3.83
C HIS A 127 -6.49 -31.65 -4.95
N ASP A 128 -7.25 -31.35 -5.99
CA ASP A 128 -7.33 -32.25 -7.11
C ASP A 128 -6.08 -31.95 -7.92
N GLU A 129 -4.99 -32.62 -7.54
CA GLU A 129 -3.68 -32.61 -8.23
C GLU A 129 -3.88 -32.70 -9.75
N HIS A 130 -4.98 -33.30 -10.19
CA HIS A 130 -5.44 -33.41 -11.57
C HIS A 130 -5.71 -32.08 -12.29
N ALA A 131 -6.24 -31.06 -11.62
CA ALA A 131 -6.51 -29.76 -12.24
C ALA A 131 -5.24 -28.93 -12.40
N GLU A 132 -4.31 -28.98 -11.45
CA GLU A 132 -2.98 -28.36 -11.60
C GLU A 132 -2.16 -29.10 -12.65
N GLU A 133 -2.19 -30.44 -12.67
CA GLU A 133 -1.56 -31.29 -13.69
C GLU A 133 -2.05 -30.92 -15.09
N PHE A 134 -3.36 -30.66 -15.28
CA PHE A 134 -3.91 -30.20 -16.56
C PHE A 134 -3.27 -28.90 -17.09
N TYR A 135 -3.14 -27.87 -16.25
CA TYR A 135 -2.54 -26.60 -16.67
C TYR A 135 -1.02 -26.73 -16.89
N GLU A 136 -0.32 -27.49 -16.04
CA GLU A 136 1.11 -27.76 -16.19
C GLU A 136 1.42 -28.55 -17.47
N GLU A 137 0.57 -29.53 -17.85
CA GLU A 137 0.72 -30.31 -19.08
C GLU A 137 0.62 -29.42 -20.32
N ILE A 138 -0.34 -28.49 -20.35
CA ILE A 138 -0.50 -27.55 -21.48
C ILE A 138 0.65 -26.54 -21.52
N ALA A 139 1.04 -25.97 -20.37
CA ALA A 139 2.17 -25.05 -20.28
C ALA A 139 3.47 -25.69 -20.77
N HIS A 140 3.72 -26.94 -20.40
CA HIS A 140 4.91 -27.68 -20.85
C HIS A 140 4.95 -27.87 -22.37
N VAL A 141 3.81 -28.15 -23.02
CA VAL A 141 3.73 -28.25 -24.49
C VAL A 141 4.06 -26.91 -25.15
N ILE A 142 3.64 -25.80 -24.55
CA ILE A 142 3.94 -24.45 -25.06
C ILE A 142 5.43 -24.12 -24.87
N GLU A 143 6.01 -24.43 -23.72
CA GLU A 143 7.46 -24.26 -23.48
C GLU A 143 8.30 -25.05 -24.49
N GLU A 144 7.92 -26.30 -24.81
CA GLU A 144 8.60 -27.10 -25.84
C GLU A 144 8.47 -26.48 -27.24
N PHE A 145 7.33 -25.86 -27.55
CA PHE A 145 7.13 -25.14 -28.81
C PHE A 145 7.99 -23.88 -28.89
N GLU A 146 8.03 -23.06 -27.85
CA GLU A 146 8.83 -21.84 -27.78
C GLU A 146 10.33 -22.12 -27.82
N ALA A 147 10.76 -23.21 -27.19
CA ALA A 147 12.12 -23.74 -27.30
C ALA A 147 12.45 -24.28 -28.70
N GLY A 148 11.45 -24.41 -29.58
CA GLY A 148 11.57 -24.90 -30.95
C GLY A 148 11.81 -26.41 -31.03
N GLU A 149 11.46 -27.15 -29.98
CA GLU A 149 11.63 -28.60 -29.88
C GLU A 149 10.52 -29.36 -30.62
N ILE A 150 9.30 -28.80 -30.63
CA ILE A 150 8.15 -29.29 -31.38
C ILE A 150 7.63 -28.25 -32.39
N THR A 151 6.92 -28.71 -33.43
CA THR A 151 6.31 -27.82 -34.43
C THR A 151 4.91 -27.40 -34.01
N GLN A 152 4.41 -26.26 -34.50
CA GLN A 152 3.06 -25.78 -34.22
C GLN A 152 1.96 -26.84 -34.40
N SER A 153 2.04 -27.65 -35.46
CA SER A 153 1.07 -28.73 -35.69
C SER A 153 1.17 -29.87 -34.67
N GLN A 154 2.36 -30.11 -34.11
CA GLN A 154 2.54 -31.09 -33.03
C GLN A 154 2.05 -30.53 -31.70
N SER A 155 2.32 -29.25 -31.41
CA SER A 155 1.80 -28.59 -30.21
C SER A 155 0.28 -28.61 -30.15
N ILE A 156 -0.39 -28.31 -31.26
CA ILE A 156 -1.86 -28.37 -31.34
C ILE A 156 -2.36 -29.81 -31.15
N GLU A 157 -1.75 -30.80 -31.81
CA GLU A 157 -2.14 -32.21 -31.67
C GLU A 157 -1.98 -32.71 -30.21
N GLU A 158 -0.92 -32.30 -29.52
CA GLU A 158 -0.67 -32.67 -28.12
C GLU A 158 -1.62 -31.97 -27.15
N ILE A 159 -1.91 -30.68 -27.36
CA ILE A 159 -2.90 -29.95 -26.55
C ILE A 159 -4.31 -30.55 -26.75
N GLU A 160 -4.71 -30.89 -27.98
CA GLU A 160 -5.99 -31.57 -28.24
C GLU A 160 -6.10 -32.94 -27.54
N GLU A 161 -4.99 -33.68 -27.44
CA GLU A 161 -4.93 -34.94 -26.71
C GLU A 161 -5.16 -34.71 -25.21
N ILE A 162 -4.45 -33.74 -24.61
CA ILE A 162 -4.61 -33.35 -23.18
C ILE A 162 -6.06 -32.92 -22.90
N LEU A 163 -6.65 -32.06 -23.75
CA LEU A 163 -8.03 -31.61 -23.62
C LEU A 163 -9.03 -32.78 -23.70
N SER A 164 -8.79 -33.74 -24.58
CA SER A 164 -9.67 -34.91 -24.73
C SER A 164 -9.56 -35.89 -23.56
N GLU A 165 -8.40 -35.98 -22.89
CA GLU A 165 -8.21 -36.82 -21.71
C GLU A 165 -8.95 -36.27 -20.49
N HIS A 166 -9.07 -34.93 -20.45
CA HIS A 166 -9.66 -34.16 -19.36
C HIS A 166 -11.13 -33.75 -19.61
N GLU A 167 -11.68 -33.98 -20.81
CA GLU A 167 -13.07 -33.60 -21.14
C GLU A 167 -14.11 -34.37 -20.27
N GLY A 168 -14.79 -33.62 -19.40
CA GLY A 168 -15.92 -34.14 -18.60
C GLY A 168 -15.49 -35.05 -17.45
N ASP A 169 -14.26 -34.90 -16.98
CA ASP A 169 -13.70 -35.62 -15.83
C ASP A 169 -14.30 -35.14 -14.48
N GLY A 170 -14.91 -33.95 -14.45
CA GLY A 170 -15.59 -33.37 -13.31
C GLY A 170 -14.67 -32.60 -12.36
N HIS A 171 -13.48 -32.22 -12.83
CA HIS A 171 -12.39 -31.67 -12.05
C HIS A 171 -12.22 -30.14 -12.20
N GLY A 172 -13.25 -29.44 -12.71
CA GLY A 172 -13.41 -28.00 -12.52
C GLY A 172 -12.71 -27.09 -13.53
N HIS A 173 -12.07 -27.67 -14.56
CA HIS A 173 -11.42 -26.95 -15.66
C HIS A 173 -12.18 -27.07 -16.99
N GLU A 174 -13.46 -27.49 -16.96
CA GLU A 174 -14.28 -27.65 -18.17
C GLU A 174 -14.49 -26.32 -18.94
N GLY A 175 -14.43 -25.18 -18.24
CA GLY A 175 -14.47 -23.85 -18.86
C GLY A 175 -13.20 -23.54 -19.65
N ALA A 176 -12.03 -23.80 -19.06
CA ALA A 176 -10.74 -23.61 -19.73
C ALA A 176 -10.61 -24.54 -20.96
N ILE A 177 -11.12 -25.77 -20.87
CA ILE A 177 -11.18 -26.69 -22.01
C ILE A 177 -11.99 -26.07 -23.16
N GLU A 178 -13.17 -25.51 -22.88
CA GLU A 178 -14.01 -24.88 -23.92
C GLU A 178 -13.30 -23.68 -24.58
N ASP A 179 -12.63 -22.85 -23.79
CA ASP A 179 -11.91 -21.67 -24.29
C ASP A 179 -10.69 -22.04 -25.15
N ILE A 180 -9.89 -23.02 -24.72
CA ILE A 180 -8.73 -23.51 -25.48
C ILE A 180 -9.18 -24.22 -26.77
N GLN A 181 -10.25 -25.03 -26.73
CA GLN A 181 -10.83 -25.64 -27.94
C GLN A 181 -11.28 -24.59 -28.96
N ASN A 182 -11.84 -23.46 -28.50
CA ASN A 182 -12.24 -22.38 -29.39
C ASN A 182 -11.02 -21.73 -30.07
N LEU A 183 -9.93 -21.48 -29.33
CA LEU A 183 -8.68 -20.95 -29.90
C LEU A 183 -8.08 -21.90 -30.93
N ILE A 184 -8.04 -23.21 -30.64
CA ILE A 184 -7.55 -24.21 -31.59
C ILE A 184 -8.38 -24.20 -32.89
N HIS A 185 -9.71 -24.12 -32.80
CA HIS A 185 -10.55 -24.02 -34.00
C HIS A 185 -10.26 -22.76 -34.82
N GLU A 186 -10.04 -21.60 -34.19
CA GLU A 186 -9.67 -20.36 -34.90
C GLU A 186 -8.31 -20.48 -35.61
N ILE A 187 -7.35 -21.22 -35.03
CA ILE A 187 -6.07 -21.55 -35.68
C ILE A 187 -6.29 -22.48 -36.89
N GLU A 188 -7.07 -23.56 -36.72
CA GLU A 188 -7.31 -24.54 -37.78
C GLU A 188 -8.08 -23.98 -38.99
N ASP A 189 -9.07 -23.13 -38.72
CA ASP A 189 -9.85 -22.44 -39.75
C ASP A 189 -9.06 -21.32 -40.45
N GLY A 190 -7.86 -21.01 -39.94
CA GLY A 190 -6.96 -19.98 -40.47
C GLY A 190 -7.44 -18.56 -40.20
N HIS A 191 -8.23 -18.39 -39.14
CA HIS A 191 -8.69 -17.10 -38.63
C HIS A 191 -7.68 -16.46 -37.68
N MET A 192 -6.75 -17.26 -37.13
CA MET A 192 -5.64 -16.83 -36.29
C MET A 192 -4.32 -17.49 -36.75
N GLU A 193 -3.19 -16.80 -36.62
CA GLU A 193 -1.88 -17.45 -36.84
C GLU A 193 -1.57 -18.38 -35.67
N GLY A 194 -1.06 -19.58 -35.92
CA GLY A 194 -0.96 -20.56 -34.83
C GLY A 194 0.12 -20.28 -33.79
N ALA A 195 1.06 -19.37 -34.04
CA ALA A 195 1.95 -18.87 -32.97
C ALA A 195 1.20 -17.92 -32.03
N GLU A 196 0.42 -16.99 -32.60
CA GLU A 196 -0.47 -16.07 -31.87
C GLU A 196 -1.53 -16.85 -31.07
N GLY A 197 -2.11 -17.90 -31.66
CA GLY A 197 -3.08 -18.72 -30.93
C GLY A 197 -2.48 -19.60 -29.83
N LEU A 198 -1.22 -20.04 -29.96
CA LEU A 198 -0.54 -20.76 -28.87
C LEU A 198 -0.12 -19.82 -27.73
N GLU A 199 0.19 -18.57 -28.04
CA GLU A 199 0.45 -17.51 -27.06
C GLU A 199 -0.82 -17.16 -26.27
N GLU A 200 -1.99 -17.06 -26.92
CA GLU A 200 -3.28 -16.89 -26.23
C GLU A 200 -3.63 -18.09 -25.32
N ILE A 201 -3.33 -19.31 -25.76
CA ILE A 201 -3.49 -20.50 -24.91
C ILE A 201 -2.52 -20.42 -23.72
N HIS A 202 -1.30 -19.94 -23.92
CA HIS A 202 -0.33 -19.73 -22.84
C HIS A 202 -0.87 -18.75 -21.80
N HIS A 203 -1.46 -17.63 -22.23
CA HIS A 203 -2.10 -16.65 -21.34
C HIS A 203 -3.23 -17.27 -20.52
N LEU A 204 -4.07 -18.10 -21.14
CA LEU A 204 -5.15 -18.80 -20.44
C LEU A 204 -4.67 -19.77 -19.35
N VAL A 205 -3.51 -20.42 -19.55
CA VAL A 205 -2.98 -21.41 -18.58
C VAL A 205 -1.96 -20.84 -17.60
N SER A 206 -1.31 -19.71 -17.91
CA SER A 206 -0.34 -19.01 -17.05
C SER A 206 -0.97 -17.92 -16.20
N GLY A 207 -2.13 -17.38 -16.60
CA GLY A 207 -2.81 -16.27 -15.91
C GLY A 207 -2.18 -14.89 -16.18
N GLU A 208 -1.26 -14.77 -17.14
CA GLU A 208 -0.66 -13.51 -17.56
C GLU A 208 -1.51 -12.81 -18.64
N ASP A 209 -2.08 -11.63 -18.34
CA ASP A 209 -2.63 -10.71 -19.34
C ASP A 209 -1.54 -9.75 -19.83
N VAL A 210 -1.13 -9.82 -21.11
CA VAL A 210 -0.17 -8.85 -21.68
C VAL A 210 -0.70 -8.23 -22.97
N HIS A 211 -1.14 -6.98 -22.89
CA HIS A 211 -1.07 -6.06 -24.00
C HIS A 211 0.30 -5.36 -23.96
N ASP A 212 1.19 -5.59 -24.94
CA ASP A 212 1.90 -4.44 -25.51
C ASP A 212 2.47 -4.65 -26.93
N ASP A 213 2.30 -3.61 -27.72
CA ASP A 213 2.78 -3.43 -29.08
C ASP A 213 4.31 -3.24 -29.12
N HIS A 214 5.03 -4.12 -29.81
CA HIS A 214 6.46 -3.92 -30.05
C HIS A 214 6.78 -2.95 -31.20
N ALA A 215 7.57 -1.91 -30.90
CA ALA A 215 8.46 -1.28 -31.86
C ALA A 215 9.85 -0.89 -31.26
N LYS A 216 10.78 -1.85 -31.38
CA LYS A 216 12.19 -1.72 -31.85
C LYS A 216 13.31 -1.03 -31.01
N GLU A 217 14.29 -1.90 -30.70
CA GLU A 217 15.78 -1.79 -30.83
C GLU A 217 16.59 -0.84 -29.90
N ASP A 218 17.37 -1.43 -28.98
CA ASP A 218 18.82 -1.73 -29.08
C ASP A 218 19.60 -1.53 -27.75
N GLY A 219 20.04 -2.64 -27.15
CA GLY A 219 21.37 -2.86 -26.56
C GLY A 219 21.80 -2.15 -25.27
N HIS A 220 21.86 -2.89 -24.15
CA HIS A 220 23.11 -3.30 -23.48
C HIS A 220 22.82 -4.12 -22.19
N ASP A 221 23.60 -5.19 -22.00
CA ASP A 221 23.65 -6.06 -20.81
C ASP A 221 23.82 -5.30 -19.48
N GLU A 222 23.09 -5.72 -18.43
CA GLU A 222 23.65 -6.26 -17.18
C GLU A 222 22.50 -6.64 -16.21
N HIS A 223 22.40 -7.94 -15.89
CA HIS A 223 21.77 -8.56 -14.71
C HIS A 223 20.44 -7.96 -14.19
N ALA A 224 19.31 -8.44 -14.70
CA ALA A 224 18.05 -8.39 -13.98
C ALA A 224 17.93 -9.66 -13.12
N GLU A 225 17.92 -9.45 -11.81
CA GLU A 225 17.48 -10.41 -10.81
C GLU A 225 16.05 -10.85 -11.13
N GLU A 226 15.72 -12.07 -10.74
CA GLU A 226 14.38 -12.66 -10.79
C GLU A 226 13.33 -11.62 -10.36
N ASP A 227 12.39 -11.29 -11.25
CA ASP A 227 11.18 -10.51 -10.94
C ASP A 227 10.31 -11.35 -10.00
N MET A 228 10.73 -11.41 -8.74
CA MET A 228 9.81 -11.64 -7.66
C MET A 228 9.08 -10.33 -7.44
N ASP A 229 7.78 -10.33 -7.64
CA ASP A 229 6.86 -9.35 -7.08
C ASP A 229 7.24 -9.13 -5.61
N HIS A 230 7.92 -8.01 -5.35
CA HIS A 230 8.33 -7.59 -4.03
C HIS A 230 7.44 -6.43 -3.67
N THR A 231 6.18 -6.72 -3.33
CA THR A 231 5.32 -5.78 -2.63
C THR A 231 6.01 -5.42 -1.31
N TYR A 232 6.42 -4.17 -1.17
CA TYR A 232 7.05 -3.64 0.05
C TYR A 232 5.97 -3.18 1.03
N ASP A 233 6.28 -3.12 2.32
CA ASP A 233 5.42 -2.45 3.30
C ASP A 233 5.53 -0.93 3.08
N PRO A 234 4.44 -0.21 2.73
CA PRO A 234 4.49 1.23 2.47
C PRO A 234 4.52 2.10 3.73
N HIS A 235 4.25 1.55 4.92
CA HIS A 235 3.91 2.31 6.13
C HIS A 235 5.12 2.91 6.88
N ILE A 236 6.09 3.42 6.11
CA ILE A 236 7.37 3.96 6.60
C ILE A 236 7.19 5.15 7.57
N TRP A 237 6.12 5.95 7.42
CA TRP A 237 5.89 7.14 8.25
C TRP A 237 5.56 6.81 9.71
N LEU A 238 5.24 5.55 10.02
CA LEU A 238 4.97 5.11 11.39
C LEU A 238 6.26 4.89 12.20
N ASP A 239 7.42 4.84 11.57
CA ASP A 239 8.71 4.94 12.26
C ASP A 239 9.17 6.42 12.29
N PRO A 240 9.26 7.09 13.46
CA PRO A 240 9.66 8.50 13.53
C PRO A 240 11.04 8.82 12.90
N ILE A 241 11.95 7.84 12.83
CA ILE A 241 13.26 8.02 12.22
C ILE A 241 13.17 7.91 10.69
N LEU A 242 12.27 7.09 10.16
CA LEU A 242 11.99 7.06 8.71
C LEU A 242 11.17 8.28 8.29
N ALA A 243 10.18 8.69 9.08
CA ALA A 243 9.48 9.96 8.89
C ALA A 243 10.46 11.15 8.87
N LYS A 244 11.52 11.10 9.70
CA LYS A 244 12.59 12.11 9.66
C LYS A 244 13.35 12.08 8.35
N SER A 245 13.62 10.90 7.77
CA SER A 245 14.20 10.79 6.44
C SER A 245 13.27 11.40 5.38
N GLN A 246 11.97 11.10 5.41
CA GLN A 246 10.97 11.71 4.51
C GLN A 246 10.99 13.24 4.61
N VAL A 247 11.03 13.80 5.82
CA VAL A 247 11.13 15.25 6.07
C VAL A 247 12.39 15.86 5.45
N MET A 248 13.52 15.17 5.52
CA MET A 248 14.77 15.65 4.91
C MET A 248 14.73 15.61 3.39
N THR A 249 14.21 14.53 2.81
CA THR A 249 13.98 14.40 1.36
C THR A 249 13.09 15.52 0.84
N ILE A 250 11.93 15.73 1.49
CA ILE A 250 11.00 16.82 1.16
C ILE A 250 11.71 18.19 1.21
N ALA A 251 12.48 18.45 2.27
CA ALA A 251 13.19 19.72 2.41
C ALA A 251 14.22 19.94 1.30
N ASP A 252 14.96 18.90 0.92
CA ASP A 252 15.96 19.00 -0.15
C ASP A 252 15.33 19.29 -1.51
N HIS A 253 14.21 18.65 -1.85
CA HIS A 253 13.47 18.95 -3.07
C HIS A 253 12.85 20.36 -3.05
N LEU A 254 12.26 20.79 -1.93
CA LEU A 254 11.73 22.16 -1.81
C LEU A 254 12.82 23.20 -2.00
N LYS A 255 14.03 22.98 -1.45
CA LYS A 255 15.19 23.86 -1.64
C LYS A 255 15.68 23.92 -3.08
N GLU A 256 15.64 22.80 -3.79
CA GLU A 256 16.04 22.74 -5.19
C GLU A 256 15.04 23.44 -6.11
N SER A 257 13.74 23.20 -5.89
CA SER A 257 12.68 23.75 -6.73
C SER A 257 12.34 25.21 -6.40
N ASP A 258 12.48 25.64 -5.15
CA ASP A 258 12.25 27.01 -4.70
C ASP A 258 13.45 27.57 -3.89
N PRO A 259 14.55 27.90 -4.58
CA PRO A 259 15.80 28.32 -3.95
C PRO A 259 15.72 29.68 -3.24
N GLU A 260 14.69 30.49 -3.50
CA GLU A 260 14.49 31.77 -2.81
C GLU A 260 14.16 31.55 -1.32
N HIS A 261 13.47 30.45 -1.00
CA HIS A 261 13.06 30.11 0.36
C HIS A 261 13.89 28.97 0.98
N ALA A 262 14.99 28.56 0.34
CA ALA A 262 15.80 27.41 0.77
C ALA A 262 16.30 27.47 2.23
N GLU A 263 16.63 28.65 2.75
CA GLU A 263 17.05 28.81 4.16
C GLU A 263 15.88 28.52 5.13
N ILE A 264 14.65 28.90 4.77
CA ILE A 264 13.45 28.62 5.56
C ILE A 264 13.18 27.10 5.59
N TYR A 265 13.19 26.44 4.43
CA TYR A 265 12.98 25.00 4.34
C TYR A 265 14.03 24.22 5.13
N HIS A 266 15.30 24.62 5.04
CA HIS A 266 16.38 24.03 5.82
C HIS A 266 16.16 24.20 7.33
N ASP A 267 15.94 25.41 7.81
CA ASP A 267 15.85 25.65 9.25
C ASP A 267 14.61 24.99 9.87
N ASN A 268 13.49 25.00 9.15
CA ASN A 268 12.27 24.32 9.55
C ASN A 268 12.43 22.80 9.55
N SER A 269 13.10 22.22 8.55
CA SER A 269 13.32 20.76 8.51
C SER A 269 14.21 20.29 9.66
N ILE A 270 15.24 21.06 10.04
CA ILE A 270 16.05 20.78 11.23
C ILE A 270 15.19 20.85 12.50
N SER A 271 14.31 21.84 12.62
CA SER A 271 13.39 21.96 13.77
C SER A 271 12.41 20.79 13.86
N TYR A 272 11.82 20.38 12.73
CA TYR A 272 10.87 19.26 12.66
C TYR A 272 11.57 17.93 12.93
N ALA A 273 12.76 17.71 12.36
CA ALA A 273 13.57 16.53 12.59
C ALA A 273 13.97 16.36 14.06
N ASN A 274 14.27 17.46 14.77
CA ASN A 274 14.54 17.40 16.20
C ASN A 274 13.29 16.99 17.00
N GLN A 275 12.09 17.36 16.56
CA GLN A 275 10.85 16.90 17.20
C GLN A 275 10.61 15.41 16.97
N LEU A 276 10.95 14.89 15.79
CA LEU A 276 10.90 13.45 15.50
C LEU A 276 11.94 12.66 16.31
N ASP A 277 13.15 13.20 16.51
CA ASP A 277 14.15 12.60 17.39
C ASP A 277 13.68 12.57 18.86
N LEU A 278 12.96 13.59 19.31
CA LEU A 278 12.36 13.61 20.65
C LEU A 278 11.21 12.61 20.76
N LEU A 279 10.37 12.50 19.72
CA LEU A 279 9.29 11.52 19.67
C LEU A 279 9.83 10.08 19.74
N ASP A 280 10.86 9.71 18.96
CA ASP A 280 11.49 8.37 19.07
C ASP A 280 11.99 8.09 20.49
N GLN A 281 12.62 9.08 21.14
CA GLN A 281 13.11 8.93 22.51
C GLN A 281 11.98 8.77 23.53
N GLU A 282 10.89 9.54 23.39
CA GLU A 282 9.67 9.42 24.19
C GLU A 282 9.11 8.01 24.06
N ILE A 283 8.82 7.56 22.83
CA ILE A 283 8.22 6.25 22.56
C ILE A 283 9.11 5.12 23.09
N ARG A 284 10.41 5.15 22.81
CA ARG A 284 11.35 4.13 23.28
C ARG A 284 11.38 4.05 24.81
N SER A 285 11.33 5.20 25.49
CA SER A 285 11.26 5.23 26.95
C SER A 285 9.95 4.62 27.45
N ASP A 286 8.84 5.01 26.84
CA ASP A 286 7.48 4.63 27.24
C ASP A 286 7.20 3.14 27.07
N VAL A 287 7.76 2.51 26.03
CA VAL A 287 7.59 1.07 25.78
C VAL A 287 8.66 0.19 26.44
N SER A 288 9.77 0.76 26.92
CA SER A 288 10.86 -0.02 27.56
C SER A 288 10.50 -0.65 28.90
N SER A 289 9.43 -0.17 29.55
CA SER A 289 8.96 -0.64 30.87
C SER A 289 7.83 -1.67 30.78
N CYS A 290 7.48 -2.10 29.56
CA CYS A 290 6.36 -2.98 29.29
C CYS A 290 6.63 -4.43 29.71
N ALA A 291 5.59 -5.09 30.20
CA ALA A 291 5.65 -6.49 30.58
C ALA A 291 5.47 -7.42 29.38
N LYS A 292 4.81 -6.93 28.32
CA LYS A 292 4.58 -7.62 27.05
C LYS A 292 5.25 -6.84 25.92
N ASP A 293 5.57 -7.55 24.85
CA ASP A 293 6.19 -7.02 23.63
C ASP A 293 5.31 -7.20 22.39
N THR A 294 4.17 -7.89 22.52
CA THR A 294 3.32 -8.27 21.40
C THR A 294 2.01 -7.50 21.41
N PHE A 295 1.65 -6.89 20.28
CA PHE A 295 0.35 -6.25 20.07
C PHE A 295 -0.32 -6.77 18.79
N VAL A 296 -1.66 -6.64 18.76
CA VAL A 296 -2.49 -7.26 17.72
C VAL A 296 -3.37 -6.21 17.04
N PRO A 297 -2.91 -5.62 15.91
CA PRO A 297 -3.74 -4.75 15.09
C PRO A 297 -4.60 -5.53 14.08
N PHE A 298 -5.75 -4.96 13.73
CA PHE A 298 -6.58 -5.44 12.62
C PHE A 298 -6.12 -4.94 11.25
N HIS A 299 -5.24 -3.95 11.20
CA HIS A 299 -4.64 -3.43 9.96
C HIS A 299 -3.13 -3.64 10.02
N ASN A 300 -2.57 -4.24 8.97
CA ASN A 300 -1.16 -4.56 8.91
C ASN A 300 -0.31 -3.37 8.43
N ALA A 301 -0.18 -2.35 9.28
CA ALA A 301 0.59 -1.14 8.97
C ALA A 301 1.84 -0.97 9.84
N PHE A 302 2.01 -1.76 10.88
CA PHE A 302 2.88 -1.38 12.00
C PHE A 302 4.25 -2.08 11.99
N SER A 303 4.68 -2.68 10.88
CA SER A 303 5.92 -3.46 10.81
C SER A 303 7.16 -2.62 11.13
N TYR A 304 7.30 -1.44 10.53
CA TYR A 304 8.41 -0.52 10.82
C TYR A 304 8.39 -0.01 12.26
N PHE A 305 7.20 0.29 12.80
CA PHE A 305 7.05 0.69 14.20
C PHE A 305 7.48 -0.44 15.14
N ALA A 306 7.03 -1.66 14.86
CA ALA A 306 7.34 -2.84 15.64
C ALA A 306 8.86 -3.11 15.66
N GLU A 307 9.51 -3.12 14.48
CA GLU A 307 10.96 -3.28 14.34
C GLU A 307 11.74 -2.17 15.09
N ARG A 308 11.33 -0.90 14.99
CA ARG A 308 12.01 0.25 15.63
C ARG A 308 12.09 0.13 17.15
N TYR A 309 11.09 -0.47 17.77
CA TYR A 309 10.92 -0.51 19.21
C TYR A 309 11.04 -1.91 19.82
N ASP A 310 11.55 -2.88 19.05
CA ASP A 310 11.72 -4.27 19.48
C ASP A 310 10.40 -4.91 19.97
N LEU A 311 9.30 -4.59 19.27
CA LEU A 311 7.96 -5.14 19.52
C LEU A 311 7.60 -6.16 18.44
N ASN A 312 6.67 -7.05 18.76
CA ASN A 312 6.07 -7.97 17.82
C ASN A 312 4.67 -7.47 17.47
N THR A 313 4.39 -7.38 16.17
CA THR A 313 3.02 -7.23 15.68
C THR A 313 2.55 -8.56 15.16
N LEU A 314 1.29 -8.87 15.42
CA LEU A 314 0.61 -9.98 14.78
C LEU A 314 -0.62 -9.39 14.13
N ALA A 315 -0.51 -9.11 12.83
CA ALA A 315 -1.66 -8.74 12.04
C ALA A 315 -2.51 -9.99 11.88
N VAL A 316 -3.66 -10.01 12.54
CA VAL A 316 -4.47 -11.23 12.54
C VAL A 316 -5.33 -11.32 11.28
N ILE A 317 -5.56 -10.20 10.61
CA ILE A 317 -6.51 -10.14 9.51
C ILE A 317 -5.96 -9.18 8.47
N GLN A 318 -5.07 -9.66 7.59
CA GLN A 318 -4.70 -8.93 6.38
C GLN A 318 -5.92 -8.71 5.47
N GLU A 319 -6.99 -9.49 5.64
CA GLU A 319 -8.17 -9.54 4.78
C GLU A 319 -9.31 -8.57 5.15
N PHE A 320 -9.09 -7.55 5.98
CA PHE A 320 -10.06 -6.46 6.11
C PHE A 320 -9.88 -5.40 5.02
N SER A 321 -9.79 -5.84 3.76
CA SER A 321 -10.41 -5.04 2.72
C SER A 321 -11.89 -4.89 3.09
N PRO A 322 -12.52 -3.70 2.97
CA PRO A 322 -13.96 -3.54 3.21
C PRO A 322 -14.84 -4.53 2.40
N GLU A 323 -14.27 -5.24 1.44
CA GLU A 323 -14.90 -6.20 0.53
C GLU A 323 -14.83 -7.67 1.00
N THR A 324 -13.89 -8.09 1.86
CA THR A 324 -13.70 -9.52 2.21
C THR A 324 -14.21 -9.85 3.63
N PRO A 325 -15.14 -10.82 3.78
CA PRO A 325 -15.75 -11.13 5.07
C PRO A 325 -14.91 -12.12 5.90
N VAL A 326 -14.62 -11.76 7.15
CA VAL A 326 -14.00 -12.65 8.16
C VAL A 326 -14.79 -13.94 8.34
N THR A 327 -14.11 -15.08 8.28
CA THR A 327 -14.73 -16.39 8.46
C THR A 327 -14.77 -16.80 9.94
N ALA A 328 -15.63 -17.76 10.28
CA ALA A 328 -15.67 -18.32 11.63
C ALA A 328 -14.38 -19.06 12.02
N LYS A 329 -13.61 -19.55 11.04
CA LYS A 329 -12.34 -20.26 11.25
C LYS A 329 -11.26 -19.28 11.70
N ASP A 330 -11.17 -18.12 11.05
CA ASP A 330 -10.18 -17.07 11.38
C ASP A 330 -10.40 -16.57 12.81
N ILE A 331 -11.68 -16.43 13.20
CA ILE A 331 -12.04 -16.05 14.58
C ILE A 331 -11.63 -17.15 15.56
N GLU A 332 -11.86 -18.43 15.26
CA GLU A 332 -11.44 -19.55 16.14
C GLU A 332 -9.91 -19.63 16.30
N GLU A 333 -9.16 -19.47 15.21
CA GLU A 333 -7.70 -19.43 15.24
C GLU A 333 -7.18 -18.25 16.06
N LEU A 334 -7.80 -17.07 15.90
CA LEU A 334 -7.48 -15.89 16.70
C LEU A 334 -7.83 -16.05 18.18
N ILE A 335 -8.96 -16.68 18.52
CA ILE A 335 -9.31 -16.99 19.92
C ILE A 335 -8.21 -17.85 20.54
N HIS A 336 -7.85 -18.95 19.90
CA HIS A 336 -6.81 -19.85 20.40
C HIS A 336 -5.46 -19.14 20.53
N PHE A 337 -5.10 -18.36 19.53
CA PHE A 337 -3.88 -17.57 19.57
C PHE A 337 -3.86 -16.57 20.74
N ALA A 338 -4.94 -15.81 20.91
CA ALA A 338 -5.07 -14.82 21.96
C ALA A 338 -5.02 -15.47 23.36
N GLU A 339 -5.67 -16.63 23.53
CA GLU A 339 -5.62 -17.41 24.76
C GLU A 339 -4.21 -17.94 25.06
N ASP A 340 -3.53 -18.50 24.06
CA ASP A 340 -2.19 -19.09 24.19
C ASP A 340 -1.11 -18.03 24.50
N ASN A 341 -1.33 -16.78 24.09
CA ASN A 341 -0.39 -15.67 24.24
C ASN A 341 -0.82 -14.62 25.29
N ASP A 342 -1.89 -14.86 26.07
CA ASP A 342 -2.46 -13.92 27.04
C ASP A 342 -2.72 -12.52 26.44
N ILE A 343 -3.22 -12.47 25.21
CA ILE A 343 -3.62 -11.23 24.55
C ILE A 343 -5.01 -10.81 25.03
N LYS A 344 -5.11 -9.57 25.55
CA LYS A 344 -6.36 -9.01 26.10
C LYS A 344 -6.87 -7.80 25.32
N TYR A 345 -5.99 -7.18 24.56
CA TYR A 345 -6.25 -5.93 23.85
C TYR A 345 -5.97 -6.13 22.37
N PHE A 346 -6.91 -5.68 21.54
CA PHE A 346 -6.81 -5.68 20.09
C PHE A 346 -6.96 -4.25 19.58
N PHE A 347 -6.37 -3.95 18.42
CA PHE A 347 -6.32 -2.60 17.90
C PHE A 347 -7.12 -2.43 16.61
N THR A 348 -7.98 -1.42 16.58
CA THR A 348 -8.70 -0.95 15.40
C THR A 348 -8.18 0.42 14.95
N GLU A 349 -8.47 0.78 13.70
CA GLU A 349 -8.26 2.13 13.17
C GLU A 349 -9.49 3.04 13.42
N GLU A 350 -9.32 4.36 13.29
CA GLU A 350 -10.37 5.34 13.67
C GLU A 350 -11.61 5.37 12.79
N ASN A 351 -11.49 5.01 11.51
CA ASN A 351 -12.57 5.16 10.53
C ASN A 351 -13.27 3.83 10.19
N ARG A 352 -12.92 2.75 10.91
CA ARG A 352 -13.55 1.43 10.75
C ARG A 352 -14.90 1.36 11.47
N ASN A 353 -15.78 0.48 11.01
CA ASN A 353 -17.10 0.29 11.63
C ASN A 353 -16.95 -0.30 13.04
N PRO A 354 -17.26 0.44 14.12
CA PRO A 354 -17.00 0.00 15.49
C PRO A 354 -17.79 -1.27 15.84
N ARG A 355 -18.89 -1.56 15.14
CA ARG A 355 -19.69 -2.78 15.36
C ARG A 355 -18.97 -4.07 14.97
N ILE A 356 -18.01 -4.00 14.05
CA ILE A 356 -17.23 -5.17 13.63
C ILE A 356 -16.16 -5.42 14.69
N ALA A 357 -15.39 -4.39 15.04
CA ALA A 357 -14.38 -4.45 16.09
C ALA A 357 -14.97 -4.88 17.45
N ASP A 358 -16.08 -4.29 17.88
CA ASP A 358 -16.76 -4.64 19.14
C ASP A 358 -17.21 -6.09 19.18
N ARG A 359 -17.70 -6.62 18.04
CA ARG A 359 -18.11 -8.03 17.95
C ARG A 359 -16.91 -8.95 18.04
N LEU A 360 -15.86 -8.64 17.28
CA LEU A 360 -14.64 -9.43 17.29
C LEU A 360 -14.04 -9.45 18.71
N ALA A 361 -13.88 -8.31 19.37
CA ALA A 361 -13.45 -8.27 20.78
C ALA A 361 -14.32 -9.11 21.72
N THR A 362 -15.64 -9.04 21.57
CA THR A 362 -16.57 -9.83 22.38
C THR A 362 -16.36 -11.33 22.18
N GLU A 363 -16.09 -11.76 20.94
CA GLU A 363 -15.83 -13.17 20.61
C GLU A 363 -14.44 -13.62 21.08
N LEU A 364 -13.44 -12.72 21.05
CA LEU A 364 -12.08 -12.96 21.54
C LEU A 364 -11.95 -12.87 23.07
N GLY A 365 -12.95 -12.33 23.76
CA GLY A 365 -12.90 -12.13 25.21
C GLY A 365 -11.94 -11.01 25.66
N GLY A 366 -11.65 -10.05 24.78
CA GLY A 366 -10.77 -8.90 25.03
C GLY A 366 -11.45 -7.54 24.83
N ASP A 367 -10.68 -6.48 25.04
CA ASP A 367 -11.08 -5.08 24.83
C ASP A 367 -10.48 -4.52 23.53
N ILE A 368 -11.16 -3.58 22.87
CA ILE A 368 -10.63 -2.84 21.72
C ILE A 368 -10.02 -1.53 22.17
N LEU A 369 -8.81 -1.26 21.68
CA LEU A 369 -8.17 0.05 21.72
C LEU A 369 -7.96 0.55 20.29
N THR A 370 -7.64 1.83 20.14
CA THR A 370 -7.31 2.41 18.83
C THR A 370 -5.79 2.42 18.64
N PHE A 371 -5.33 1.97 17.48
CA PHE A 371 -3.97 2.21 17.00
C PHE A 371 -4.07 2.68 15.56
N SER A 372 -3.89 3.98 15.40
CA SER A 372 -4.04 4.69 14.14
C SER A 372 -2.88 4.37 13.20
N PRO A 373 -3.12 4.08 11.91
CA PRO A 373 -2.08 4.10 10.90
C PRO A 373 -1.72 5.53 10.47
N LEU A 374 -2.36 6.57 11.04
CA LEU A 374 -2.11 8.00 10.76
C LEU A 374 -2.39 8.43 9.31
N GLU A 375 -2.98 7.56 8.51
CA GLU A 375 -3.34 7.84 7.11
C GLU A 375 -4.34 8.99 6.97
N SER A 376 -5.22 9.12 7.98
CA SER A 376 -6.23 10.16 8.09
C SER A 376 -6.52 10.51 9.55
N LEU A 377 -7.23 11.62 9.75
CA LEU A 377 -7.84 12.03 10.99
C LEU A 377 -9.23 11.41 11.12
N ALA A 378 -9.61 11.10 12.35
CA ALA A 378 -10.97 10.69 12.67
C ALA A 378 -11.94 11.86 12.42
N ALA A 379 -13.19 11.56 12.12
CA ALA A 379 -14.22 12.60 11.97
C ALA A 379 -14.44 13.45 13.24
N GLU A 380 -14.03 12.94 14.40
CA GLU A 380 -14.13 13.62 15.70
C GLU A 380 -12.83 14.29 16.17
N ASP A 381 -11.73 14.09 15.46
CA ASP A 381 -10.45 14.73 15.78
C ASP A 381 -10.55 16.25 15.60
N ASP A 382 -9.80 16.99 16.42
CA ASP A 382 -9.62 18.43 16.21
C ASP A 382 -8.85 18.64 14.88
N PRO A 383 -9.29 19.55 13.99
CA PRO A 383 -8.55 19.85 12.77
C PRO A 383 -7.09 20.27 12.98
N ASP A 384 -6.74 20.77 14.18
CA ASP A 384 -5.38 21.15 14.56
C ASP A 384 -4.57 19.98 15.17
N THR A 385 -5.16 18.77 15.28
CA THR A 385 -4.45 17.56 15.74
C THR A 385 -3.25 17.31 14.84
N THR A 386 -2.06 17.05 15.39
CA THR A 386 -0.84 16.86 14.60
C THR A 386 -0.44 15.39 14.46
N TYR A 387 0.49 15.08 13.55
CA TYR A 387 1.15 13.77 13.48
C TYR A 387 1.71 13.33 14.85
N PHE A 388 2.36 14.24 15.57
CA PHE A 388 2.94 13.95 16.89
C PHE A 388 1.88 13.61 17.93
N ASP A 389 0.73 14.29 17.91
CA ASP A 389 -0.37 14.00 18.83
C ASP A 389 -0.93 12.60 18.60
N LYS A 390 -1.13 12.22 17.34
CA LYS A 390 -1.61 10.88 16.96
C LYS A 390 -0.61 9.79 17.35
N MET A 391 0.68 10.00 17.10
CA MET A 391 1.73 9.06 17.53
C MET A 391 1.75 8.88 19.05
N ARG A 392 1.56 9.94 19.83
CA ARG A 392 1.49 9.84 21.30
C ARG A 392 0.22 9.14 21.78
N GLN A 393 -0.94 9.43 21.18
CA GLN A 393 -2.19 8.73 21.49
C GLN A 393 -2.09 7.23 21.20
N ASN A 394 -1.44 6.88 20.10
CA ASN A 394 -1.10 5.51 19.74
C ASN A 394 -0.29 4.83 20.84
N VAL A 395 0.74 5.50 21.35
CA VAL A 395 1.62 4.97 22.40
C VAL A 395 0.90 4.88 23.74
N ASP A 396 0.04 5.84 24.09
CA ASP A 396 -0.80 5.78 25.30
C ASP A 396 -1.66 4.50 25.32
N ASN A 397 -2.29 4.16 24.19
CA ASN A 397 -3.09 2.94 24.06
C ASN A 397 -2.20 1.68 24.04
N LEU A 398 -1.05 1.74 23.38
CA LEU A 398 -0.09 0.65 23.36
C LEU A 398 0.43 0.33 24.78
N GLN A 399 0.65 1.34 25.62
CA GLN A 399 1.09 1.15 27.00
C GLN A 399 0.06 0.38 27.85
N ILE A 400 -1.23 0.58 27.58
CA ILE A 400 -2.31 -0.19 28.22
C ILE A 400 -2.22 -1.66 27.78
N ALA A 401 -2.11 -1.90 26.47
CA ALA A 401 -2.09 -3.26 25.92
C ALA A 401 -0.87 -4.06 26.37
N LEU A 402 0.29 -3.40 26.42
CA LEU A 402 1.56 -4.03 26.78
C LEU A 402 1.84 -4.07 28.30
N GLU A 403 0.86 -3.66 29.11
CA GLU A 403 0.89 -3.68 30.57
C GLU A 403 2.12 -2.97 31.15
N CYS A 404 2.40 -1.74 30.67
CA CYS A 404 3.60 -1.00 31.03
C CYS A 404 3.55 -0.40 32.43
N SER A 405 4.70 -0.37 33.09
CA SER A 405 4.82 0.17 34.44
C SER A 405 4.96 1.69 34.42
N SER A 406 4.13 2.37 35.21
CA SER A 406 4.09 3.84 35.36
C SER A 406 5.26 4.43 36.15
#